data_AF-B3R420-F1
#
_entry.id   AF-B3R420-F1
#
_cell.length_a   1.000
_cell.length_b   1.000
_cell.length_c   1.000
_cell.angle_alpha   90.00
_cell.angle_beta   90.00
_cell.angle_gamma   90.00
#
_symmetry.space_group_name_H-M   'P 1'
#
loop_
_entity.id
_entity.type
_entity.pdbx_description
1 polymer ?
#
loop_
_entity_poly.entity_id
_entity_poly.type
_entity_poly.pdbx_seq_one_letter_code
_entity_poly.pdbx_strand_id
1 'polypeptide(L)'
;MGRMMSTFTIDTLGIVGTGAMGRGIAQIAAQAGLTVNLYDANPQAVEAARKYLQDTLAKLADKGKISAADAEATLARVRPCGALEDLAGCDMVLEAIVEKLEVKRDLIARLEAILRDDAIIASNTSSLSITAIAVGSKHPGRIAGYHFFNPVPLMKVVEVIDGLSGNPAVGDALMALSRRMGHTPVRCKDMPGFIVNHAGRGMNIEGLKVAQEGVAEFADIDNIMREQAGFRMGPFELMDLTGLDVSHPVMESIYNQFYQEPRYRPSPITAIRAVGGLIGRKAGAGFYTYADGQKQVPAAAAVPAARPSSVWVSHASERGHAMVTKLLGALGVTPEGGNQPSADALIIVTPLGLDATTSALQQGLDPARTVAIDTLLPFEATKRRTLMTTPATSAAARDAAHGLFASDGVPVTVIRDSAGFVAQRVLCCIINIASDIAQQRIATPGDIDLAVNLGLGYPKGPLALGDAVGPQLVLETLRNMEALTGDMRYRPSPWLWRRAGLGLSLLAEEQ
;
A
#
# COMPACT_ATOMS: atom_id res chain seq x y z
N MET A 1 -34.89 -1.24 -14.74
CA MET A 1 -35.45 -2.26 -13.83
C MET A 1 -35.11 -1.82 -12.41
N GLY A 2 -36.11 -1.51 -11.58
CA GLY A 2 -35.92 -0.77 -10.33
C GLY A 2 -34.99 -1.46 -9.33
N ARG A 3 -34.00 -0.73 -8.83
CA ARG A 3 -33.15 -1.15 -7.71
C ARG A 3 -34.03 -1.20 -6.46
N MET A 4 -34.41 -2.40 -6.05
CA MET A 4 -35.15 -2.63 -4.81
C MET A 4 -34.30 -2.12 -3.65
N MET A 5 -34.82 -1.16 -2.88
CA MET A 5 -34.15 -0.56 -1.72
C MET A 5 -33.86 -1.64 -0.66
N SER A 6 -32.72 -1.51 0.03
CA SER A 6 -32.21 -2.40 1.09
C SER A 6 -33.30 -2.93 2.02
N THR A 7 -33.44 -4.26 2.10
CA THR A 7 -34.33 -4.96 3.06
C THR A 7 -33.72 -5.11 4.45
N PHE A 8 -32.45 -4.74 4.65
CA PHE A 8 -31.78 -4.82 5.95
C PHE A 8 -31.69 -3.43 6.58
N THR A 9 -32.22 -3.32 7.80
CA THR A 9 -32.01 -2.18 8.70
C THR A 9 -31.15 -2.67 9.85
N ILE A 10 -30.03 -1.99 10.13
CA ILE A 10 -29.09 -2.39 11.16
C ILE A 10 -29.09 -1.31 12.23
N ASP A 11 -29.71 -1.52 13.39
CA ASP A 11 -29.67 -0.56 14.50
C ASP A 11 -29.06 -1.18 15.77
N THR A 12 -28.97 -2.51 15.80
CA THR A 12 -28.31 -3.30 16.84
C THR A 12 -27.16 -4.12 16.26
N LEU A 13 -25.95 -3.91 16.79
CA LEU A 13 -24.71 -4.57 16.36
C LEU A 13 -24.13 -5.40 17.52
N GLY A 14 -24.01 -6.70 17.32
CA GLY A 14 -23.15 -7.55 18.16
C GLY A 14 -21.71 -7.47 17.69
N ILE A 15 -20.74 -7.40 18.60
CA ILE A 15 -19.32 -7.53 18.29
C ILE A 15 -18.74 -8.67 19.13
N VAL A 16 -18.16 -9.66 18.45
CA VAL A 16 -17.48 -10.78 19.09
C VAL A 16 -15.97 -10.57 18.98
N GLY A 17 -15.33 -10.37 20.13
CA GLY A 17 -13.92 -10.04 20.27
C GLY A 17 -13.70 -8.57 20.64
N THR A 18 -13.14 -8.32 21.82
CA THR A 18 -12.98 -6.95 22.37
C THR A 18 -11.54 -6.42 22.31
N GLY A 19 -10.76 -6.96 21.39
CA GLY A 19 -9.40 -6.51 21.06
C GLY A 19 -9.36 -5.10 20.46
N ALA A 20 -8.22 -4.73 19.85
CA ALA A 20 -8.01 -3.38 19.30
C ALA A 20 -9.00 -3.00 18.20
N MET A 21 -9.28 -3.94 17.30
CA MET A 21 -10.26 -3.74 16.24
C MET A 21 -11.68 -3.67 16.82
N GLY A 22 -12.09 -4.66 17.62
CA GLY A 22 -13.43 -4.72 18.21
C GLY A 22 -13.81 -3.46 18.99
N ARG A 23 -12.94 -2.97 19.88
CA ARG A 23 -13.22 -1.71 20.60
C ARG A 23 -13.26 -0.48 19.69
N GLY A 24 -12.39 -0.42 18.68
CA GLY A 24 -12.40 0.69 17.72
C GLY A 24 -13.69 0.73 16.90
N ILE A 25 -14.19 -0.44 16.49
CA ILE A 25 -15.45 -0.58 15.75
C ILE A 25 -16.65 -0.26 16.65
N ALA A 26 -16.64 -0.74 17.89
CA ALA A 26 -17.65 -0.43 18.90
C ALA A 26 -17.78 1.09 19.12
N GLN A 27 -16.65 1.80 19.17
CA GLN A 27 -16.64 3.25 19.31
C GLN A 27 -17.41 3.93 18.17
N ILE A 28 -17.02 3.66 16.92
CA ILE A 28 -17.60 4.35 15.75
C ILE A 28 -19.06 3.97 15.53
N ALA A 29 -19.45 2.72 15.84
CA ALA A 29 -20.83 2.27 15.75
C ALA A 29 -21.72 2.95 16.81
N ALA A 30 -21.28 3.00 18.06
CA ALA A 30 -22.03 3.68 19.13
C ALA A 30 -22.15 5.20 18.89
N GLN A 31 -21.10 5.83 18.35
CA GLN A 31 -21.13 7.24 17.96
C GLN A 31 -22.09 7.51 16.79
N ALA A 32 -22.29 6.52 15.91
CA ALA A 32 -23.26 6.57 14.82
C ALA A 32 -24.70 6.24 15.27
N GLY A 33 -24.92 6.03 16.56
CA GLY A 33 -26.25 5.81 17.14
C GLY A 33 -26.67 4.35 17.28
N LEU A 34 -25.83 3.37 16.91
CA LEU A 34 -26.17 1.95 17.07
C LEU A 34 -26.12 1.54 18.54
N THR A 35 -27.00 0.62 18.92
CA THR A 35 -26.80 -0.18 20.15
C THR A 35 -25.75 -1.25 19.86
N VAL A 36 -24.68 -1.29 20.66
CA VAL A 36 -23.56 -2.20 20.48
C VAL A 36 -23.50 -3.20 21.63
N ASN A 37 -23.72 -4.48 21.34
CA ASN A 37 -23.62 -5.58 22.28
C ASN A 37 -22.22 -6.20 22.18
N LEU A 38 -21.41 -6.05 23.23
CA LEU A 38 -20.02 -6.51 23.27
C LEU A 38 -19.90 -7.86 23.96
N TYR A 39 -19.34 -8.84 23.26
CA TYR A 39 -19.05 -10.16 23.79
C TYR A 39 -17.58 -10.53 23.57
N ASP A 40 -16.99 -11.16 24.60
CA ASP A 40 -15.71 -11.84 24.51
C ASP A 40 -15.77 -13.11 25.38
N ALA A 41 -15.01 -14.14 25.00
CA ALA A 41 -14.91 -15.36 25.81
C ALA A 41 -14.29 -15.10 27.18
N ASN A 42 -13.52 -14.01 27.33
CA ASN A 42 -13.05 -13.50 28.61
C ASN A 42 -13.93 -12.31 29.07
N PRO A 43 -14.79 -12.48 30.10
CA PRO A 43 -15.63 -11.39 30.62
C PRO A 43 -14.84 -10.16 31.07
N GLN A 44 -13.62 -10.33 31.59
CA GLN A 44 -12.77 -9.20 32.00
C GLN A 44 -12.34 -8.35 30.81
N ALA A 45 -12.22 -8.94 29.61
CA ALA A 45 -11.87 -8.21 28.40
C ALA A 45 -13.02 -7.30 27.92
N VAL A 46 -14.27 -7.66 28.19
CA VAL A 46 -15.45 -6.82 27.90
C VAL A 46 -15.44 -5.58 28.78
N GLU A 47 -15.27 -5.75 30.09
CA GLU A 47 -15.19 -4.64 31.04
C GLU A 47 -13.99 -3.72 30.75
N ALA A 48 -12.82 -4.30 30.46
CA ALA A 48 -11.64 -3.53 30.08
C ALA A 48 -11.86 -2.72 28.79
N ALA A 49 -12.52 -3.29 27.78
CA ALA A 49 -12.83 -2.58 26.54
C ALA A 49 -13.83 -1.44 26.77
N ARG A 50 -14.87 -1.67 27.58
CA ARG A 50 -15.84 -0.63 27.94
C ARG A 50 -15.19 0.51 28.73
N LYS A 51 -14.30 0.19 29.67
CA LYS A 51 -13.50 1.18 30.40
C LYS A 51 -12.59 1.98 29.45
N TYR A 52 -11.91 1.32 28.52
CA TYR A 52 -11.09 1.98 27.52
C TYR A 52 -11.91 2.98 26.68
N LEU A 53 -13.13 2.59 26.28
CA LEU A 53 -14.05 3.47 25.55
C LEU A 53 -14.49 4.66 26.40
N GLN A 54 -14.84 4.45 27.66
CA GLN A 54 -15.16 5.52 28.60
C GLN A 54 -14.03 6.55 28.68
N ASP A 55 -12.79 6.09 28.91
CA ASP A 55 -11.62 6.95 29.01
C ASP A 55 -11.32 7.68 27.68
N THR A 56 -11.53 7.01 26.55
CA THR A 56 -11.34 7.60 25.22
C THR A 56 -12.37 8.68 24.92
N LEU A 57 -13.65 8.42 25.21
CA LEU A 57 -14.74 9.37 25.00
C LEU A 57 -14.61 10.58 25.93
N ALA A 58 -14.20 10.38 27.19
CA ALA A 58 -13.88 11.47 28.11
C ALA A 58 -12.76 12.37 27.55
N LYS A 59 -11.67 11.79 27.06
CA LYS A 59 -10.58 12.56 26.42
C LYS A 59 -11.03 13.31 25.16
N LEU A 60 -11.99 12.78 24.40
CA LEU A 60 -12.56 13.49 23.26
C LEU A 60 -13.43 14.67 23.71
N ALA A 61 -14.19 14.51 24.80
CA ALA A 61 -14.98 15.58 25.41
C ALA A 61 -14.09 16.68 25.99
N ASP A 62 -13.03 16.33 26.72
CA ASP A 62 -12.05 17.28 27.27
C ASP A 62 -11.38 18.11 26.16
N LYS A 63 -11.18 17.52 24.98
CA LYS A 63 -10.65 18.18 23.79
C LYS A 63 -11.70 18.93 22.96
N GLY A 64 -12.95 18.98 23.41
CA GLY A 64 -14.07 19.63 22.73
C GLY A 64 -14.44 18.99 21.38
N LYS A 65 -14.09 17.72 21.15
CA LYS A 65 -14.42 17.00 19.90
C LYS A 65 -15.84 16.43 19.92
N ILE A 66 -16.38 16.18 21.11
CA ILE A 66 -17.78 15.79 21.38
C ILE A 66 -18.24 16.47 22.67
N SER A 67 -19.54 16.56 22.93
CA SER A 67 -20.03 17.03 24.22
C SER A 67 -19.94 15.93 25.29
N ALA A 68 -19.96 16.32 26.58
CA ALA A 68 -20.01 15.35 27.68
C ALA A 68 -21.29 14.49 27.63
N ALA A 69 -22.42 15.08 27.25
CA ALA A 69 -23.69 14.37 27.07
C ALA A 69 -23.61 13.35 25.92
N ASP A 70 -22.96 13.70 24.80
CA ASP A 70 -22.76 12.76 23.69
C ASP A 70 -21.81 11.63 24.06
N ALA A 71 -20.78 11.90 24.86
CA ALA A 71 -19.85 10.90 25.38
C ALA A 71 -20.60 9.87 26.26
N GLU A 72 -21.43 10.34 27.19
CA GLU A 72 -22.25 9.49 28.05
C GLU A 72 -23.28 8.68 27.24
N ALA A 73 -24.00 9.33 26.33
CA ALA A 73 -24.98 8.68 25.45
C ALA A 73 -24.32 7.61 24.55
N THR A 74 -23.12 7.89 24.04
CA THR A 74 -22.34 6.92 23.26
C THR A 74 -21.97 5.71 24.11
N LEU A 75 -21.45 5.92 25.32
CA LEU A 75 -21.08 4.83 26.22
C LEU A 75 -22.29 3.99 26.65
N ALA A 76 -23.45 4.63 26.86
CA ALA A 76 -24.69 3.95 27.23
C ALA A 76 -25.23 3.01 26.14
N ARG A 77 -24.87 3.24 24.87
CA ARG A 77 -25.18 2.33 23.77
C ARG A 77 -24.29 1.09 23.75
N VAL A 78 -23.15 1.09 24.44
CA VAL A 78 -22.22 -0.03 24.52
C VAL A 78 -22.59 -0.92 25.71
N ARG A 79 -23.24 -2.03 25.43
CA ARG A 79 -23.79 -2.98 26.41
C ARG A 79 -22.86 -4.20 26.52
N PRO A 80 -22.39 -4.56 27.73
CA PRO A 80 -21.65 -5.79 27.93
C PRO A 80 -22.59 -7.00 27.86
N CYS A 81 -22.15 -8.08 27.23
CA CYS A 81 -22.84 -9.35 27.14
C CYS A 81 -22.04 -10.43 27.88
N GLY A 82 -22.73 -11.26 28.66
CA GLY A 82 -22.11 -12.35 29.43
C GLY A 82 -22.06 -13.67 28.65
N ALA A 83 -22.93 -13.82 27.66
CA ALA A 83 -23.04 -15.02 26.84
C ALA A 83 -23.27 -14.66 25.36
N LEU A 84 -23.05 -15.63 24.44
CA LEU A 84 -23.30 -15.38 23.01
C LEU A 84 -24.79 -15.19 22.74
N GLU A 85 -25.64 -15.87 23.50
CA GLU A 85 -27.10 -15.85 23.43
C GLU A 85 -27.67 -14.44 23.62
N ASP A 86 -26.96 -13.56 24.32
CA ASP A 86 -27.30 -12.14 24.47
C ASP A 86 -27.27 -11.39 23.13
N LEU A 87 -26.65 -11.96 22.09
CA LEU A 87 -26.59 -11.41 20.73
C LEU A 87 -27.78 -11.82 19.84
N ALA A 88 -28.66 -12.72 20.29
CA ALA A 88 -29.77 -13.26 19.49
C ALA A 88 -30.69 -12.18 18.89
N GLY A 89 -30.81 -11.04 19.58
CA GLY A 89 -31.61 -9.89 19.16
C GLY A 89 -30.94 -8.94 18.17
N CYS A 90 -29.64 -9.12 17.85
CA CYS A 90 -28.91 -8.21 16.98
C CYS A 90 -29.33 -8.33 15.50
N ASP A 91 -29.36 -7.20 14.79
CA ASP A 91 -29.58 -7.15 13.34
C ASP A 91 -28.33 -7.61 12.57
N MET A 92 -27.16 -7.41 13.19
CA MET A 92 -25.87 -7.81 12.66
C MET A 92 -24.95 -8.25 13.79
N VAL A 93 -24.12 -9.26 13.54
CA VAL A 93 -22.96 -9.61 14.39
C VAL A 93 -21.68 -9.49 13.58
N LEU A 94 -20.70 -8.76 14.11
CA LEU A 94 -19.36 -8.62 13.56
C LEU A 94 -18.34 -9.43 14.38
N GLU A 95 -17.63 -10.29 13.69
CA GLU A 95 -16.54 -11.10 14.22
C GLU A 95 -15.19 -10.37 14.10
N ALA A 96 -14.48 -10.23 15.22
CA ALA A 96 -13.13 -9.65 15.32
C ALA A 96 -12.25 -10.41 16.32
N ILE A 97 -12.24 -11.75 16.21
CA ILE A 97 -11.45 -12.69 17.02
C ILE A 97 -10.15 -13.09 16.32
N VAL A 98 -9.45 -14.08 16.90
CA VAL A 98 -8.18 -14.62 16.38
C VAL A 98 -8.30 -15.04 14.91
N GLU A 99 -7.25 -14.77 14.13
CA GLU A 99 -7.18 -15.01 12.70
C GLU A 99 -6.91 -16.50 12.37
N LYS A 100 -7.85 -17.38 12.74
CA LYS A 100 -7.82 -18.83 12.47
C LYS A 100 -9.15 -19.27 11.86
N LEU A 101 -9.09 -19.97 10.73
CA LEU A 101 -10.26 -20.33 9.93
C LEU A 101 -11.24 -21.22 10.71
N GLU A 102 -10.73 -22.22 11.41
CA GLU A 102 -11.52 -23.19 12.18
C GLU A 102 -12.29 -22.48 13.31
N VAL A 103 -11.61 -21.57 14.02
CA VAL A 103 -12.22 -20.82 15.13
C VAL A 103 -13.35 -19.90 14.63
N LYS A 104 -13.17 -19.26 13.46
CA LYS A 104 -14.20 -18.41 12.85
C LYS A 104 -15.40 -19.23 12.35
N ARG A 105 -15.18 -20.40 11.76
CA ARG A 105 -16.24 -21.33 11.35
C ARG A 105 -17.06 -21.82 12.53
N ASP A 106 -16.40 -22.24 13.61
CA ASP A 106 -17.06 -22.68 14.84
C ASP A 106 -17.92 -21.57 15.45
N LEU A 107 -17.41 -20.32 15.44
CA LEU A 107 -18.19 -19.17 15.89
C LEU A 107 -19.42 -18.93 15.01
N ILE A 108 -19.29 -18.99 13.68
CA ILE A 108 -20.42 -18.81 12.77
C ILE A 108 -21.50 -19.85 13.02
N ALA A 109 -21.13 -21.12 13.16
CA ALA A 109 -22.08 -22.20 13.45
C ALA A 109 -22.86 -21.95 14.76
N ARG A 110 -22.18 -21.44 15.80
CA ARG A 110 -22.81 -21.06 17.07
C ARG A 110 -23.72 -19.84 16.92
N LEU A 111 -23.30 -18.83 16.17
CA LEU A 111 -24.11 -17.64 15.89
C LEU A 111 -25.37 -17.98 15.10
N GLU A 112 -25.28 -18.86 14.09
CA GLU A 112 -26.46 -19.28 13.33
C GLU A 112 -27.48 -20.08 14.15
N ALA A 113 -27.06 -20.70 15.26
CA ALA A 113 -27.99 -21.39 16.16
C ALA A 113 -28.84 -20.44 17.01
N ILE A 114 -28.43 -19.17 17.15
CA ILE A 114 -29.06 -18.21 18.06
C ILE A 114 -29.62 -16.97 17.36
N LEU A 115 -29.04 -16.58 16.22
CA LEU A 115 -29.46 -15.41 15.46
C LEU A 115 -30.68 -15.73 14.60
N ARG A 116 -31.56 -14.74 14.42
CA ARG A 116 -32.64 -14.76 13.42
C ARG A 116 -32.08 -15.03 12.03
N ASP A 117 -32.82 -15.71 11.16
CA ASP A 117 -32.34 -16.08 9.80
C ASP A 117 -31.97 -14.88 8.91
N ASP A 118 -32.50 -13.70 9.22
CA ASP A 118 -32.25 -12.44 8.52
C ASP A 118 -31.14 -11.58 9.13
N ALA A 119 -30.54 -11.98 10.26
CA ALA A 119 -29.42 -11.23 10.84
C ALA A 119 -28.14 -11.43 10.01
N ILE A 120 -27.41 -10.34 9.75
CA ILE A 120 -26.13 -10.36 9.01
C ILE A 120 -25.03 -10.88 9.92
N ILE A 121 -24.14 -11.72 9.40
CA ILE A 121 -22.90 -12.11 10.08
C ILE A 121 -21.73 -11.58 9.26
N ALA A 122 -20.91 -10.71 9.82
CA ALA A 122 -19.74 -10.19 9.13
C ALA A 122 -18.44 -10.57 9.83
N SER A 123 -17.35 -10.66 9.07
CA SER A 123 -16.00 -10.88 9.60
C SER A 123 -15.09 -9.69 9.29
N ASN A 124 -14.34 -9.22 10.30
CA ASN A 124 -13.25 -8.24 10.15
C ASN A 124 -11.91 -8.91 9.78
N THR A 125 -11.91 -10.15 9.27
CA THR A 125 -10.68 -10.80 8.80
C THR A 125 -9.91 -9.91 7.81
N SER A 126 -8.59 -9.98 7.84
CA SER A 126 -7.72 -9.21 6.94
C SER A 126 -7.21 -10.00 5.75
N SER A 127 -7.31 -11.34 5.79
CA SER A 127 -6.69 -12.22 4.78
C SER A 127 -7.34 -13.58 4.57
N LEU A 128 -8.30 -13.99 5.40
CA LEU A 128 -9.03 -15.24 5.20
C LEU A 128 -10.18 -15.02 4.22
N SER A 129 -10.41 -16.02 3.37
CA SER A 129 -11.54 -15.99 2.42
C SER A 129 -12.87 -16.00 3.18
N ILE A 130 -13.75 -15.07 2.83
CA ILE A 130 -15.12 -15.00 3.35
C ILE A 130 -15.91 -16.24 2.93
N THR A 131 -15.69 -16.72 1.72
CA THR A 131 -16.25 -17.98 1.21
C THR A 131 -15.80 -19.15 2.06
N ALA A 132 -14.50 -19.23 2.39
CA ALA A 132 -13.99 -20.28 3.26
C ALA A 132 -14.58 -20.19 4.66
N ILE A 133 -14.72 -18.99 5.21
CA ILE A 133 -15.34 -18.73 6.51
C ILE A 133 -16.81 -19.19 6.53
N ALA A 134 -17.55 -18.98 5.44
CA ALA A 134 -18.96 -19.37 5.31
C ALA A 134 -19.19 -20.88 5.07
N VAL A 135 -18.15 -21.69 4.83
CA VAL A 135 -18.31 -23.14 4.59
C VAL A 135 -18.96 -23.81 5.80
N GLY A 136 -20.01 -24.58 5.53
CA GLY A 136 -20.77 -25.31 6.56
C GLY A 136 -21.88 -24.49 7.22
N SER A 137 -22.03 -23.21 6.87
CA SER A 137 -23.15 -22.40 7.37
C SER A 137 -24.47 -22.77 6.70
N LYS A 138 -25.58 -22.63 7.43
CA LYS A 138 -26.95 -22.86 6.96
C LYS A 138 -27.42 -21.78 6.00
N HIS A 139 -27.02 -20.53 6.24
CA HIS A 139 -27.44 -19.35 5.48
C HIS A 139 -26.24 -18.54 4.99
N PRO A 140 -25.40 -19.08 4.08
CA PRO A 140 -24.17 -18.41 3.64
C PRO A 140 -24.41 -17.06 2.95
N GLY A 141 -25.61 -16.82 2.42
CA GLY A 141 -25.97 -15.55 1.78
C GLY A 141 -25.98 -14.33 2.70
N ARG A 142 -26.05 -14.52 4.03
CA ARG A 142 -25.98 -13.41 5.01
C ARG A 142 -24.59 -13.17 5.59
N ILE A 143 -23.60 -13.91 5.10
CA ILE A 143 -22.21 -13.84 5.56
C ILE A 143 -21.39 -12.96 4.61
N ALA A 144 -20.71 -11.95 5.15
CA ALA A 144 -19.91 -11.01 4.38
C ALA A 144 -18.59 -10.65 5.09
N GLY A 145 -17.63 -10.10 4.35
CA GLY A 145 -16.49 -9.43 4.96
C GLY A 145 -16.81 -7.97 5.24
N TYR A 146 -16.35 -7.48 6.39
CA TYR A 146 -16.49 -6.08 6.80
C TYR A 146 -15.22 -5.62 7.50
N HIS A 147 -14.21 -5.30 6.69
CA HIS A 147 -12.83 -5.16 7.10
C HIS A 147 -12.45 -3.68 7.32
N PHE A 148 -12.15 -3.37 8.58
CA PHE A 148 -11.67 -2.07 9.04
C PHE A 148 -10.15 -2.06 9.19
N PHE A 149 -9.56 -0.87 9.21
CA PHE A 149 -8.12 -0.68 9.30
C PHE A 149 -7.72 -0.03 10.63
N ASN A 150 -6.61 -0.48 11.22
CA ASN A 150 -6.14 0.04 12.50
C ASN A 150 -5.35 1.35 12.33
N PRO A 151 -5.59 2.41 13.13
CA PRO A 151 -6.66 2.58 14.11
C PRO A 151 -8.02 2.94 13.50
N VAL A 152 -9.06 2.21 13.87
CA VAL A 152 -10.40 2.27 13.26
C VAL A 152 -11.00 3.68 13.22
N PRO A 153 -11.03 4.48 14.31
CA PRO A 153 -11.60 5.82 14.24
C PRO A 153 -10.87 6.80 13.28
N LEU A 154 -9.60 6.52 12.97
CA LEU A 154 -8.74 7.38 12.15
C LEU A 154 -8.70 6.92 10.69
N MET A 155 -8.67 5.61 10.44
CA MET A 155 -8.59 5.04 9.09
C MET A 155 -9.98 5.00 8.46
N LYS A 156 -10.24 5.92 7.54
CA LYS A 156 -11.60 6.18 7.02
C LYS A 156 -12.10 5.20 5.96
N VAL A 157 -11.35 4.17 5.59
CA VAL A 157 -11.79 3.17 4.61
C VAL A 157 -12.33 1.92 5.29
N VAL A 158 -13.34 1.29 4.69
CA VAL A 158 -13.85 -0.03 5.08
C VAL A 158 -14.06 -0.86 3.81
N GLU A 159 -13.50 -2.06 3.77
CA GLU A 159 -13.75 -3.00 2.67
C GLU A 159 -15.00 -3.83 3.00
N VAL A 160 -15.98 -3.81 2.10
CA VAL A 160 -17.15 -4.69 2.11
C VAL A 160 -16.90 -5.81 1.10
N ILE A 161 -16.77 -7.04 1.59
CA ILE A 161 -16.34 -8.18 0.78
C ILE A 161 -17.50 -9.13 0.53
N ASP A 162 -17.86 -9.31 -0.73
CA ASP A 162 -18.87 -10.28 -1.16
C ASP A 162 -18.26 -11.68 -1.20
N GLY A 163 -18.76 -12.58 -0.34
CA GLY A 163 -18.49 -14.01 -0.45
C GLY A 163 -19.17 -14.63 -1.68
N LEU A 164 -18.71 -15.81 -2.12
CA LEU A 164 -19.21 -16.46 -3.34
C LEU A 164 -20.73 -16.69 -3.35
N SER A 165 -21.31 -16.99 -2.19
CA SER A 165 -22.76 -17.19 -2.02
C SER A 165 -23.49 -15.97 -1.46
N GLY A 166 -22.81 -14.82 -1.35
CA GLY A 166 -23.32 -13.63 -0.67
C GLY A 166 -24.54 -13.02 -1.35
N ASN A 167 -25.52 -12.60 -0.56
CA ASN A 167 -26.66 -11.81 -1.04
C ASN A 167 -26.19 -10.36 -1.29
N PRO A 168 -26.33 -9.81 -2.51
CA PRO A 168 -25.89 -8.45 -2.81
C PRO A 168 -26.47 -7.37 -1.88
N ALA A 169 -27.70 -7.57 -1.38
CA ALA A 169 -28.38 -6.65 -0.47
C ALA A 169 -27.69 -6.54 0.91
N VAL A 170 -26.97 -7.59 1.34
CA VAL A 170 -26.15 -7.56 2.56
C VAL A 170 -24.98 -6.60 2.36
N GLY A 171 -24.27 -6.72 1.23
CA GLY A 171 -23.23 -5.77 0.86
C GLY A 171 -23.76 -4.34 0.77
N ASP A 172 -24.93 -4.13 0.15
CA ASP A 172 -25.55 -2.80 0.07
C ASP A 172 -25.85 -2.20 1.47
N ALA A 173 -26.33 -3.02 2.41
CA ALA A 173 -26.57 -2.61 3.78
C ALA A 173 -25.28 -2.25 4.52
N LEU A 174 -24.21 -3.03 4.36
CA LEU A 174 -22.89 -2.74 4.94
C LEU A 174 -22.27 -1.47 4.35
N MET A 175 -22.42 -1.24 3.04
CA MET A 175 -22.00 0.02 2.40
C MET A 175 -22.77 1.21 2.99
N ALA A 176 -24.08 1.10 3.21
CA ALA A 176 -24.87 2.16 3.85
C ALA A 176 -24.44 2.41 5.30
N LEU A 177 -24.23 1.33 6.07
CA LEU A 177 -23.78 1.40 7.46
C LEU A 177 -22.42 2.07 7.60
N SER A 178 -21.44 1.74 6.74
CA SER A 178 -20.13 2.40 6.75
C SER A 178 -20.23 3.90 6.60
N ARG A 179 -21.07 4.38 5.67
CA ARG A 179 -21.30 5.80 5.46
C ARG A 179 -21.94 6.44 6.69
N ARG A 180 -22.91 5.77 7.31
CA ARG A 180 -23.52 6.22 8.58
C ARG A 180 -22.50 6.33 9.72
N MET A 181 -21.50 5.43 9.76
CA MET A 181 -20.39 5.48 10.71
C MET A 181 -19.27 6.47 10.33
N GLY A 182 -19.48 7.32 9.31
CA GLY A 182 -18.49 8.32 8.87
C GLY A 182 -17.26 7.71 8.20
N HIS A 183 -17.40 6.51 7.63
CA HIS A 183 -16.37 5.84 6.85
C HIS A 183 -16.76 5.78 5.37
N THR A 184 -15.75 5.69 4.54
CA THR A 184 -15.84 5.51 3.09
C THR A 184 -15.76 4.02 2.78
N PRO A 185 -16.89 3.39 2.39
CA PRO A 185 -16.86 2.00 2.01
C PRO A 185 -16.39 1.81 0.58
N VAL A 186 -15.71 0.70 0.33
CA VAL A 186 -15.34 0.17 -0.99
C VAL A 186 -15.80 -1.28 -1.07
N ARG A 187 -16.27 -1.72 -2.24
CA ARG A 187 -16.80 -3.07 -2.41
C ARG A 187 -15.83 -3.94 -3.21
N CYS A 188 -15.59 -5.16 -2.76
CA CYS A 188 -14.79 -6.12 -3.51
C CYS A 188 -15.30 -7.55 -3.42
N LYS A 189 -14.82 -8.38 -4.35
CA LYS A 189 -14.98 -9.83 -4.31
C LYS A 189 -14.02 -10.44 -3.29
N ASP A 190 -14.42 -11.60 -2.78
CA ASP A 190 -13.58 -12.46 -1.95
C ASP A 190 -12.37 -13.02 -2.72
N MET A 191 -11.30 -12.23 -2.75
CA MET A 191 -10.01 -12.58 -3.32
C MET A 191 -8.89 -12.35 -2.30
N PRO A 192 -7.76 -13.07 -2.40
CA PRO A 192 -6.67 -12.97 -1.43
C PRO A 192 -6.18 -11.53 -1.21
N GLY A 193 -6.29 -11.04 0.03
CA GLY A 193 -5.87 -9.68 0.39
C GLY A 193 -6.81 -8.56 -0.05
N PHE A 194 -8.00 -8.89 -0.56
CA PHE A 194 -9.07 -7.95 -0.93
C PHE A 194 -8.58 -6.85 -1.88
N ILE A 195 -8.60 -5.57 -1.49
CA ILE A 195 -8.04 -4.47 -2.27
C ILE A 195 -6.75 -3.98 -1.62
N VAL A 196 -6.81 -3.53 -0.37
CA VAL A 196 -5.73 -2.77 0.27
C VAL A 196 -4.51 -3.63 0.54
N ASN A 197 -4.69 -4.84 1.10
CA ASN A 197 -3.57 -5.73 1.39
C ASN A 197 -2.93 -6.28 0.10
N HIS A 198 -3.76 -6.54 -0.91
CA HIS A 198 -3.35 -6.97 -2.25
C HIS A 198 -2.55 -5.88 -2.96
N ALA A 199 -3.10 -4.67 -3.13
CA ALA A 199 -2.43 -3.54 -3.77
C ALA A 199 -1.15 -3.12 -3.01
N GLY A 200 -1.17 -3.17 -1.68
CA GLY A 200 -0.03 -2.81 -0.84
C GLY A 200 1.20 -3.70 -1.02
N ARG A 201 1.08 -4.85 -1.71
CA ARG A 201 2.24 -5.67 -2.07
C ARG A 201 3.20 -4.94 -3.01
N GLY A 202 2.71 -4.03 -3.84
CA GLY A 202 3.53 -3.31 -4.82
C GLY A 202 4.67 -2.50 -4.20
N MET A 203 4.42 -1.83 -3.06
CA MET A 203 5.46 -1.05 -2.39
C MET A 203 6.45 -1.93 -1.61
N ASN A 204 5.93 -2.76 -0.70
CA ASN A 204 6.77 -3.44 0.27
C ASN A 204 7.64 -4.52 -0.38
N ILE A 205 7.07 -5.33 -1.28
CA ILE A 205 7.81 -6.43 -1.92
C ILE A 205 8.83 -5.88 -2.92
N GLU A 206 8.50 -4.84 -3.68
CA GLU A 206 9.44 -4.25 -4.61
C GLU A 206 10.58 -3.51 -3.88
N GLY A 207 10.27 -2.77 -2.80
CA GLY A 207 11.30 -2.18 -1.94
C GLY A 207 12.27 -3.22 -1.38
N LEU A 208 11.75 -4.37 -0.93
CA LEU A 208 12.57 -5.51 -0.48
C LEU A 208 13.40 -6.11 -1.60
N LYS A 209 12.88 -6.22 -2.82
CA LYS A 209 13.61 -6.74 -3.98
C LYS A 209 14.77 -5.83 -4.37
N VAL A 210 14.54 -4.52 -4.40
CA VAL A 210 15.57 -3.49 -4.61
C VAL A 210 16.69 -3.62 -3.57
N ALA A 211 16.34 -3.74 -2.28
CA ALA A 211 17.34 -3.92 -1.22
C ALA A 211 18.07 -5.26 -1.31
N GLN A 212 17.36 -6.35 -1.67
CA GLN A 212 17.94 -7.69 -1.81
C GLN A 212 18.96 -7.77 -2.96
N GLU A 213 18.76 -7.01 -4.02
CA GLU A 213 19.74 -6.85 -5.11
C GLU A 213 20.88 -5.89 -4.74
N GLY A 214 20.85 -5.32 -3.53
CA GLY A 214 21.85 -4.40 -3.05
C GLY A 214 21.82 -3.07 -3.79
N VAL A 215 20.71 -2.65 -4.39
CA VAL A 215 20.67 -1.41 -5.19
C VAL A 215 20.97 -0.16 -4.35
N ALA A 216 20.39 -0.09 -3.15
CA ALA A 216 20.55 1.02 -2.22
C ALA A 216 20.26 0.57 -0.77
N GLU A 217 20.70 1.37 0.19
CA GLU A 217 20.40 1.14 1.61
C GLU A 217 18.92 1.43 1.92
N PHE A 218 18.39 0.84 3.00
CA PHE A 218 16.98 1.00 3.39
C PHE A 218 16.55 2.47 3.51
N ALA A 219 17.40 3.31 4.11
CA ALA A 219 17.15 4.74 4.28
C ALA A 219 17.08 5.49 2.94
N ASP A 220 17.92 5.11 1.98
CA ASP A 220 17.93 5.72 0.65
C ASP A 220 16.69 5.34 -0.15
N ILE A 221 16.28 4.07 -0.10
CA ILE A 221 15.03 3.61 -0.72
C ILE A 221 13.84 4.37 -0.12
N ASP A 222 13.77 4.50 1.20
CA ASP A 222 12.70 5.25 1.86
C ASP A 222 12.73 6.74 1.48
N ASN A 223 13.91 7.36 1.41
CA ASN A 223 14.07 8.74 0.96
C ASN A 223 13.60 8.95 -0.48
N ILE A 224 13.97 8.04 -1.39
CA ILE A 224 13.52 8.09 -2.79
C ILE A 224 11.99 7.98 -2.84
N MET A 225 11.39 7.01 -2.13
CA MET A 225 9.95 6.83 -2.15
C MET A 225 9.19 8.05 -1.58
N ARG A 226 9.72 8.72 -0.55
CA ARG A 226 9.08 9.91 0.01
C ARG A 226 9.29 11.16 -0.83
N GLU A 227 10.54 11.44 -1.18
CA GLU A 227 10.95 12.74 -1.70
C GLU A 227 10.88 12.80 -3.22
N GLN A 228 11.09 11.67 -3.91
CA GLN A 228 10.94 11.59 -5.36
C GLN A 228 9.54 11.10 -5.75
N ALA A 229 9.05 10.00 -5.16
CA ALA A 229 7.76 9.41 -5.52
C ALA A 229 6.55 9.97 -4.73
N GLY A 230 6.79 10.83 -3.73
CA GLY A 230 5.73 11.59 -3.04
C GLY A 230 4.96 10.81 -1.96
N PHE A 231 5.41 9.62 -1.56
CA PHE A 231 4.75 8.87 -0.49
C PHE A 231 5.03 9.45 0.89
N ARG A 232 4.11 9.23 1.84
CA ARG A 232 4.30 9.72 3.23
C ARG A 232 5.42 8.97 3.97
N MET A 233 5.54 7.67 3.70
CA MET A 233 6.56 6.78 4.26
C MET A 233 7.09 5.87 3.15
N GLY A 234 8.35 5.50 3.26
CA GLY A 234 8.93 4.45 2.42
C GLY A 234 8.57 3.04 2.90
N PRO A 235 8.89 2.00 2.11
CA PRO A 235 8.57 0.61 2.42
C PRO A 235 9.10 0.15 3.78
N PHE A 236 10.31 0.55 4.19
CA PHE A 236 10.95 0.02 5.40
C PHE A 236 10.40 0.66 6.66
N GLU A 237 10.19 1.97 6.64
CA GLU A 237 9.45 2.68 7.68
C GLU A 237 8.04 2.15 7.87
N LEU A 238 7.35 1.86 6.77
CA LEU A 238 6.00 1.31 6.83
C LEU A 238 6.00 -0.09 7.46
N MET A 239 6.92 -0.97 7.03
CA MET A 239 7.07 -2.31 7.62
C MET A 239 7.46 -2.27 9.10
N ASP A 240 8.30 -1.34 9.53
CA ASP A 240 8.65 -1.19 10.96
C ASP A 240 7.49 -0.62 11.79
N LEU A 241 6.63 0.22 11.19
CA LEU A 241 5.44 0.73 11.85
C LEU A 241 4.38 -0.36 12.04
N THR A 242 4.12 -1.16 10.99
CA THR A 242 3.17 -2.27 11.04
C THR A 242 3.70 -3.45 11.87
N GLY A 243 4.99 -3.73 11.74
CA GLY A 243 5.71 -4.83 12.35
C GLY A 243 5.85 -6.05 11.43
N LEU A 244 7.02 -6.71 11.49
CA LEU A 244 7.33 -7.85 10.61
C LEU A 244 6.63 -9.15 11.02
N ASP A 245 6.31 -9.31 12.30
CA ASP A 245 5.49 -10.42 12.82
C ASP A 245 4.06 -10.42 12.26
N VAL A 246 3.59 -9.28 11.74
CA VAL A 246 2.33 -9.16 10.99
C VAL A 246 2.61 -9.17 9.48
N SER A 247 3.54 -8.32 9.04
CA SER A 247 3.75 -8.06 7.62
C SER A 247 4.30 -9.27 6.86
N HIS A 248 5.21 -10.04 7.45
CA HIS A 248 5.84 -11.18 6.78
C HIS A 248 4.87 -12.36 6.60
N PRO A 249 4.13 -12.85 7.62
CA PRO A 249 3.12 -13.88 7.42
C PRO A 249 2.05 -13.51 6.39
N VAL A 250 1.63 -12.23 6.35
CA VAL A 250 0.68 -11.74 5.33
C VAL A 250 1.28 -11.80 3.91
N MET A 251 2.57 -11.49 3.74
CA MET A 251 3.26 -11.66 2.45
C MET A 251 3.22 -13.13 2.00
N GLU A 252 3.58 -14.06 2.87
CA GLU A 252 3.57 -15.49 2.56
C GLU A 252 2.16 -16.01 2.28
N SER A 253 1.18 -15.59 3.08
CA SER A 253 -0.23 -15.96 2.89
C SER A 253 -0.74 -15.55 1.51
N ILE A 254 -0.62 -14.27 1.15
CA ILE A 254 -1.07 -13.76 -0.17
C ILE A 254 -0.33 -14.48 -1.31
N TYR A 255 0.98 -14.67 -1.19
CA TYR A 255 1.76 -15.37 -2.21
C TYR A 255 1.26 -16.80 -2.43
N ASN A 256 1.01 -17.54 -1.36
CA ASN A 256 0.53 -18.91 -1.43
C ASN A 256 -0.92 -19.00 -1.92
N GLN A 257 -1.78 -18.06 -1.51
CA GLN A 257 -3.18 -17.97 -1.95
C GLN A 257 -3.31 -17.63 -3.45
N PHE A 258 -2.31 -16.96 -4.04
CA PHE A 258 -2.19 -16.75 -5.48
C PHE A 258 -1.33 -17.81 -6.19
N TYR A 259 -1.17 -18.99 -5.60
CA TYR A 259 -0.43 -20.11 -6.20
C TYR A 259 1.00 -19.72 -6.64
N GLN A 260 1.70 -19.03 -5.74
CA GLN A 260 3.09 -18.64 -5.92
C GLN A 260 3.35 -17.70 -7.11
N GLU A 261 2.34 -16.89 -7.46
CA GLU A 261 2.42 -15.81 -8.44
C GLU A 261 3.68 -14.94 -8.25
N PRO A 262 4.61 -14.90 -9.23
CA PRO A 262 5.88 -14.16 -9.14
C PRO A 262 5.79 -12.72 -8.65
N ARG A 263 4.71 -12.00 -9.00
CA ARG A 263 4.47 -10.61 -8.56
C ARG A 263 4.40 -10.46 -7.03
N TYR A 264 3.95 -11.49 -6.32
CA TYR A 264 3.77 -11.45 -4.87
C TYR A 264 4.86 -12.19 -4.09
N ARG A 265 5.94 -12.63 -4.77
CA ARG A 265 7.03 -13.40 -4.14
C ARG A 265 7.66 -12.64 -2.95
N PRO A 266 7.62 -13.19 -1.71
CA PRO A 266 8.23 -12.58 -0.53
C PRO A 266 9.77 -12.48 -0.60
N SER A 267 10.39 -11.87 0.42
CA SER A 267 11.85 -11.73 0.51
C SER A 267 12.42 -12.44 1.75
N PRO A 268 13.57 -13.14 1.63
CA PRO A 268 14.29 -13.69 2.78
C PRO A 268 14.70 -12.63 3.82
N ILE A 269 14.84 -11.36 3.42
CA ILE A 269 15.21 -10.25 4.32
C ILE A 269 14.22 -10.16 5.49
N THR A 270 12.92 -10.24 5.23
CA THR A 270 11.90 -10.14 6.28
C THR A 270 11.78 -11.42 7.09
N ALA A 271 11.98 -12.59 6.47
CA ALA A 271 11.96 -13.89 7.16
C ALA A 271 13.01 -13.96 8.27
N ILE A 272 14.28 -13.68 7.93
CA ILE A 272 15.39 -13.78 8.89
C ILE A 272 15.26 -12.71 9.98
N ARG A 273 14.85 -11.48 9.63
CA ARG A 273 14.64 -10.39 10.59
C ARG A 273 13.51 -10.69 11.59
N ALA A 274 12.40 -11.26 11.11
CA ALA A 274 11.29 -11.64 11.97
C ALA A 274 11.69 -12.71 12.98
N VAL A 275 12.40 -13.76 12.53
CA VAL A 275 12.95 -14.80 13.42
C VAL A 275 13.94 -14.23 14.43
N GLY A 276 14.76 -13.25 14.01
CA GLY A 276 15.70 -12.55 14.88
C GLY A 276 15.07 -11.54 15.85
N GLY A 277 13.74 -11.38 15.88
CA GLY A 277 13.05 -10.44 16.75
C GLY A 277 13.15 -8.97 16.32
N LEU A 278 13.70 -8.68 15.13
CA LEU A 278 13.80 -7.34 14.55
C LEU A 278 12.48 -6.97 13.87
N ILE A 279 11.42 -6.85 14.68
CA ILE A 279 10.03 -6.74 14.20
C ILE A 279 9.51 -5.30 14.15
N GLY A 280 10.39 -4.30 14.21
CA GLY A 280 10.04 -2.90 13.99
C GLY A 280 9.91 -2.08 15.28
N ARG A 281 9.20 -0.95 15.16
CA ARG A 281 9.13 0.10 16.20
C ARG A 281 8.68 -0.42 17.56
N LYS A 282 7.71 -1.34 17.58
CA LYS A 282 7.15 -1.90 18.83
C LYS A 282 8.14 -2.74 19.63
N ALA A 283 9.19 -3.27 18.97
CA ALA A 283 10.28 -4.01 19.60
C ALA A 283 11.55 -3.17 19.77
N GLY A 284 11.49 -1.86 19.47
CA GLY A 284 12.65 -0.96 19.51
C GLY A 284 13.63 -1.12 18.35
N ALA A 285 13.49 -2.14 17.51
CA ALA A 285 14.35 -2.36 16.35
C ALA A 285 13.66 -3.17 15.23
N GLY A 286 13.90 -2.76 13.99
CA GLY A 286 13.51 -3.46 12.77
C GLY A 286 14.52 -3.16 11.66
N PHE A 287 14.08 -2.58 10.55
CA PHE A 287 14.99 -1.98 9.57
C PHE A 287 15.76 -0.79 10.15
N TYR A 288 15.15 -0.07 11.08
CA TYR A 288 15.77 0.99 11.85
C TYR A 288 15.85 0.65 13.34
N THR A 289 16.77 1.31 14.03
CA THR A 289 16.78 1.34 15.50
C THR A 289 15.89 2.48 15.99
N TYR A 290 15.18 2.26 17.10
CA TYR A 290 14.28 3.24 17.71
C TYR A 290 14.72 3.54 19.14
N ALA A 291 15.31 4.71 19.37
CA ALA A 291 15.61 5.21 20.71
C ALA A 291 14.44 6.08 21.20
N ASP A 292 13.88 5.78 22.38
CA ASP A 292 12.69 6.46 22.93
C ASP A 292 11.50 6.52 21.94
N GLY A 293 11.35 5.46 21.13
CA GLY A 293 10.32 5.38 20.09
C GLY A 293 10.56 6.28 18.87
N GLN A 294 11.70 6.96 18.80
CA GLN A 294 12.14 7.79 17.67
C GLN A 294 13.11 7.02 16.77
N LYS A 295 12.80 7.01 15.47
CA LYS A 295 13.61 6.36 14.43
C LYS A 295 14.97 7.03 14.33
N GLN A 296 16.02 6.24 14.42
CA GLN A 296 17.39 6.69 14.21
C GLN A 296 17.74 6.56 12.73
N VAL A 297 18.11 7.67 12.09
CA VAL A 297 18.48 7.73 10.67
C VAL A 297 19.98 8.00 10.57
N PRO A 298 20.72 7.24 9.74
CA PRO A 298 22.11 7.55 9.46
C PRO A 298 22.27 8.98 8.91
N ALA A 299 23.39 9.64 9.24
CA ALA A 299 23.71 10.93 8.64
C ALA A 299 23.89 10.78 7.13
N ALA A 300 23.32 11.72 6.36
CA ALA A 300 23.49 11.73 4.92
C ALA A 300 24.98 11.97 4.55
N ALA A 301 25.43 11.32 3.47
CA ALA A 301 26.77 11.57 2.94
C ALA A 301 26.90 13.04 2.47
N ALA A 302 28.10 13.60 2.62
CA ALA A 302 28.38 14.95 2.13
C ALA A 302 28.30 15.01 0.60
N VAL A 303 27.73 16.09 0.07
CA VAL A 303 27.66 16.35 -1.37
C VAL A 303 29.08 16.65 -1.90
N PRO A 304 29.56 15.94 -2.93
CA PRO A 304 30.86 16.24 -3.52
C PRO A 304 30.92 17.64 -4.14
N ALA A 305 32.04 18.33 -3.93
CA ALA A 305 32.31 19.63 -4.57
C ALA A 305 32.70 19.49 -6.06
N ALA A 306 33.04 18.27 -6.51
CA ALA A 306 33.47 18.01 -7.88
C ALA A 306 32.40 18.42 -8.91
N ARG A 307 32.86 18.89 -10.08
CA ARG A 307 32.03 19.28 -11.21
C ARG A 307 32.65 18.77 -12.51
N PRO A 308 31.84 18.32 -13.48
CA PRO A 308 32.37 17.90 -14.77
C PRO A 308 32.83 19.11 -15.58
N SER A 309 33.83 18.92 -16.44
CA SER A 309 34.31 19.93 -17.40
C SER A 309 33.30 20.18 -18.52
N SER A 310 32.66 19.11 -19.00
CA SER A 310 31.55 19.15 -19.95
C SER A 310 30.58 18.00 -19.69
N VAL A 311 29.35 18.13 -20.20
CA VAL A 311 28.29 17.14 -20.04
C VAL A 311 27.67 16.85 -21.39
N TRP A 312 27.48 15.59 -21.71
CA TRP A 312 26.71 15.15 -22.87
C TRP A 312 25.49 14.37 -22.38
N VAL A 313 24.33 14.60 -23.03
CA VAL A 313 23.07 13.97 -22.66
C VAL A 313 22.59 13.10 -23.81
N SER A 314 22.35 11.83 -23.53
CA SER A 314 21.82 10.88 -24.49
C SER A 314 20.54 11.36 -25.17
N HIS A 315 20.44 11.11 -26.47
CA HIS A 315 19.26 11.36 -27.30
C HIS A 315 18.33 10.13 -27.42
N ALA A 316 18.64 9.02 -26.73
CA ALA A 316 17.85 7.78 -26.84
C ALA A 316 16.40 7.93 -26.36
N SER A 317 16.16 8.84 -25.41
CA SER A 317 14.82 9.26 -24.99
C SER A 317 14.66 10.75 -25.25
N GLU A 318 13.79 11.15 -26.18
CA GLU A 318 13.51 12.57 -26.46
C GLU A 318 13.01 13.29 -25.20
N ARG A 319 12.10 12.65 -24.46
CA ARG A 319 11.56 13.16 -23.19
C ARG A 319 12.66 13.31 -22.14
N GLY A 320 13.45 12.25 -21.92
CA GLY A 320 14.53 12.26 -20.94
C GLY A 320 15.60 13.32 -21.28
N HIS A 321 15.99 13.41 -22.56
CA HIS A 321 16.91 14.42 -23.07
C HIS A 321 16.41 15.83 -22.79
N ALA A 322 15.16 16.15 -23.16
CA ALA A 322 14.57 17.47 -22.95
C ALA A 322 14.53 17.84 -21.45
N MET A 323 14.14 16.90 -20.59
CA MET A 323 14.08 17.11 -19.14
C MET A 323 15.46 17.40 -18.54
N VAL A 324 16.47 16.60 -18.89
CA VAL A 324 17.83 16.76 -18.35
C VAL A 324 18.48 18.01 -18.90
N THR A 325 18.35 18.32 -20.19
CA THR A 325 18.89 19.55 -20.78
C THR A 325 18.29 20.80 -20.13
N LYS A 326 16.96 20.80 -19.88
CA LYS A 326 16.30 21.88 -19.13
C LYS A 326 16.85 22.01 -17.71
N LEU A 327 17.04 20.89 -17.01
CA LEU A 327 17.63 20.88 -15.67
C LEU A 327 19.06 21.43 -15.69
N LEU A 328 19.91 20.95 -16.60
CA LEU A 328 21.29 21.42 -16.74
C LEU A 328 21.34 22.93 -16.99
N GLY A 329 20.46 23.46 -17.84
CA GLY A 329 20.33 24.90 -18.07
C GLY A 329 20.01 25.68 -16.78
N ALA A 330 19.11 25.15 -15.95
CA ALA A 330 18.81 25.74 -14.63
C ALA A 330 19.99 25.64 -13.64
N LEU A 331 20.86 24.64 -13.79
CA LEU A 331 22.11 24.48 -13.04
C LEU A 331 23.28 25.27 -13.64
N GLY A 332 23.05 26.06 -14.70
CA GLY A 332 24.07 26.86 -15.37
C GLY A 332 25.02 26.07 -16.28
N VAL A 333 24.65 24.86 -16.68
CA VAL A 333 25.43 23.99 -17.57
C VAL A 333 24.76 23.87 -18.93
N THR A 334 25.52 24.13 -19.99
CA THR A 334 25.07 23.87 -21.36
C THR A 334 25.65 22.53 -21.82
N PRO A 335 24.81 21.53 -22.15
CA PRO A 335 25.33 20.24 -22.62
C PRO A 335 25.94 20.35 -24.02
N GLU A 336 26.87 19.46 -24.32
CA GLU A 336 27.45 19.30 -25.67
C GLU A 336 26.36 18.95 -26.69
N GLY A 337 26.42 19.57 -27.88
CA GLY A 337 25.42 19.37 -28.94
C GLY A 337 25.77 18.30 -29.98
N GLY A 338 26.86 17.56 -29.79
CA GLY A 338 27.29 16.50 -30.71
C GLY A 338 26.44 15.23 -30.59
N ASN A 339 26.38 14.40 -31.64
CA ASN A 339 25.67 13.12 -31.60
C ASN A 339 26.37 12.05 -30.74
N GLN A 340 27.63 12.30 -30.35
CA GLN A 340 28.43 11.47 -29.46
C GLN A 340 29.12 12.35 -28.42
N PRO A 341 29.39 11.84 -27.21
CA PRO A 341 30.12 12.57 -26.19
C PRO A 341 31.59 12.78 -26.60
N SER A 342 32.17 13.92 -26.19
CA SER A 342 33.62 14.10 -26.26
C SER A 342 34.37 13.14 -25.32
N ALA A 343 35.70 13.07 -25.48
CA ALA A 343 36.56 12.16 -24.71
C ALA A 343 36.52 12.40 -23.19
N ASP A 344 36.22 13.62 -22.75
CA ASP A 344 36.22 14.00 -21.34
C ASP A 344 34.82 14.28 -20.76
N ALA A 345 33.77 14.28 -21.60
CA ALA A 345 32.41 14.57 -21.16
C ALA A 345 31.91 13.60 -20.08
N LEU A 346 31.19 14.12 -19.08
CA LEU A 346 30.31 13.28 -18.28
C LEU A 346 29.11 12.85 -19.14
N ILE A 347 28.84 11.55 -19.22
CA ILE A 347 27.79 10.98 -20.08
C ILE A 347 26.55 10.75 -19.23
N ILE A 348 25.45 11.43 -19.57
CA ILE A 348 24.16 11.27 -18.90
C ILE A 348 23.19 10.49 -19.77
N VAL A 349 22.66 9.39 -19.22
CA VAL A 349 21.60 8.58 -19.85
C VAL A 349 20.30 8.64 -19.04
N THR A 350 19.16 8.42 -19.68
CA THR A 350 17.82 8.56 -19.08
C THR A 350 16.92 7.33 -19.33
N PRO A 351 17.36 6.13 -18.93
CA PRO A 351 16.61 4.91 -19.21
C PRO A 351 15.27 4.84 -18.47
N LEU A 352 14.30 4.24 -19.15
CA LEU A 352 13.05 3.74 -18.55
C LEU A 352 13.12 2.22 -18.44
N GLY A 353 13.13 1.70 -17.22
CA GLY A 353 13.14 0.25 -16.94
C GLY A 353 14.45 -0.49 -17.24
N LEU A 354 15.41 0.15 -17.89
CA LEU A 354 16.76 -0.38 -18.10
C LEU A 354 17.70 0.07 -16.97
N ASP A 355 18.83 -0.62 -16.86
CA ASP A 355 19.96 -0.23 -16.02
C ASP A 355 20.95 0.68 -16.82
N ALA A 356 21.91 1.28 -16.12
CA ALA A 356 22.87 2.21 -16.72
C ALA A 356 23.85 1.47 -17.63
N THR A 357 24.25 0.25 -17.28
CA THR A 357 25.17 -0.57 -18.08
C THR A 357 24.57 -0.92 -19.43
N THR A 358 23.35 -1.46 -19.46
CA THR A 358 22.62 -1.80 -20.68
C THR A 358 22.44 -0.57 -21.56
N SER A 359 22.10 0.55 -20.95
CA SER A 359 21.95 1.84 -21.64
C SER A 359 23.26 2.29 -22.30
N ALA A 360 24.39 2.15 -21.60
CA ALA A 360 25.70 2.50 -22.13
C ALA A 360 26.10 1.58 -23.30
N LEU A 361 25.94 0.26 -23.11
CA LEU A 361 26.31 -0.75 -24.11
C LEU A 361 25.48 -0.63 -25.40
N GLN A 362 24.16 -0.47 -25.29
CA GLN A 362 23.27 -0.33 -26.45
C GLN A 362 23.58 0.91 -27.29
N GLN A 363 24.14 1.95 -26.66
CA GLN A 363 24.49 3.21 -27.33
C GLN A 363 25.98 3.31 -27.68
N GLY A 364 26.79 2.30 -27.35
CA GLY A 364 28.25 2.34 -27.57
C GLY A 364 28.97 3.41 -26.76
N LEU A 365 28.48 3.72 -25.56
CA LEU A 365 29.03 4.76 -24.67
C LEU A 365 30.08 4.18 -23.72
N ASP A 366 30.97 5.03 -23.23
CA ASP A 366 31.98 4.66 -22.22
C ASP A 366 31.32 4.49 -20.83
N PRO A 367 31.24 3.27 -20.28
CA PRO A 367 30.57 3.02 -19.01
C PRO A 367 31.31 3.65 -17.81
N ALA A 368 32.62 3.94 -17.94
CA ALA A 368 33.41 4.55 -16.86
C ALA A 368 33.07 6.02 -16.58
N ARG A 369 32.45 6.69 -17.58
CA ARG A 369 31.97 8.08 -17.50
C ARG A 369 30.45 8.20 -17.60
N THR A 370 29.74 7.08 -17.63
CA THR A 370 28.27 7.07 -17.74
C THR A 370 27.60 7.06 -16.38
N VAL A 371 26.61 7.94 -16.22
CA VAL A 371 25.68 7.99 -15.07
C VAL A 371 24.27 8.14 -15.61
N ALA A 372 23.33 7.35 -15.11
CA ALA A 372 21.92 7.49 -15.42
C ALA A 372 21.22 8.42 -14.42
N ILE A 373 20.20 9.16 -14.85
CA ILE A 373 19.31 9.94 -13.97
C ILE A 373 17.85 9.54 -14.19
N ASP A 374 17.10 9.39 -13.11
CA ASP A 374 15.70 8.97 -13.17
C ASP A 374 14.81 10.11 -13.68
N THR A 375 14.17 9.89 -14.84
CA THR A 375 13.27 10.85 -15.50
C THR A 375 11.83 10.33 -15.60
N LEU A 376 11.42 9.34 -14.79
CA LEU A 376 10.04 8.87 -14.83
C LEU A 376 9.08 10.00 -14.44
N LEU A 377 9.39 10.71 -13.36
CA LEU A 377 8.63 11.86 -12.88
C LEU A 377 9.33 13.17 -13.29
N PRO A 378 8.57 14.23 -13.64
CA PRO A 378 9.14 15.56 -13.88
C PRO A 378 9.92 16.07 -12.66
N PHE A 379 11.11 16.65 -12.86
CA PHE A 379 11.95 17.11 -11.76
C PHE A 379 11.25 18.14 -10.86
N GLU A 380 10.37 18.97 -11.44
CA GLU A 380 9.58 19.99 -10.74
C GLU A 380 8.55 19.39 -9.78
N ALA A 381 8.16 18.12 -9.98
CA ALA A 381 7.26 17.39 -9.11
C ALA A 381 7.99 16.61 -8.00
N THR A 382 9.33 16.64 -7.99
CA THR A 382 10.17 15.85 -7.08
C THR A 382 10.99 16.74 -6.15
N LYS A 383 11.30 16.24 -4.97
CA LYS A 383 12.17 16.89 -3.96
C LYS A 383 13.53 16.21 -3.82
N ARG A 384 13.79 15.16 -4.59
CA ARG A 384 15.04 14.39 -4.63
C ARG A 384 15.28 13.88 -6.03
N ARG A 385 16.55 13.81 -6.43
CA ARG A 385 17.00 13.20 -7.68
C ARG A 385 17.69 11.87 -7.39
N THR A 386 17.53 10.91 -8.28
CA THR A 386 18.23 9.62 -8.19
C THR A 386 19.17 9.46 -9.37
N LEU A 387 20.45 9.23 -9.08
CA LEU A 387 21.48 8.87 -10.04
C LEU A 387 21.82 7.40 -9.91
N MET A 388 22.14 6.75 -11.01
CA MET A 388 22.52 5.33 -11.05
C MET A 388 23.81 5.16 -11.83
N THR A 389 24.76 4.46 -11.23
CA THR A 389 26.08 4.20 -11.82
C THR A 389 26.13 2.84 -12.49
N THR A 390 27.03 2.65 -13.46
CA THR A 390 27.45 1.33 -13.92
C THR A 390 28.46 0.71 -12.94
N PRO A 391 28.75 -0.59 -13.00
CA PRO A 391 29.86 -1.19 -12.27
C PRO A 391 31.25 -0.61 -12.63
N ALA A 392 31.37 0.04 -13.79
CA ALA A 392 32.61 0.64 -14.26
C ALA A 392 32.73 2.15 -13.96
N THR A 393 31.64 2.82 -13.59
CA THR A 393 31.62 4.28 -13.38
C THR A 393 32.69 4.68 -12.36
N SER A 394 33.63 5.51 -12.79
CA SER A 394 34.72 5.96 -11.94
C SER A 394 34.20 6.81 -10.77
N ALA A 395 34.91 6.79 -9.64
CA ALA A 395 34.58 7.66 -8.50
C ALA A 395 34.56 9.14 -8.90
N ALA A 396 35.48 9.57 -9.78
CA ALA A 396 35.52 10.94 -10.29
C ALA A 396 34.25 11.30 -11.10
N ALA A 397 33.80 10.44 -12.01
CA ALA A 397 32.58 10.67 -12.79
C ALA A 397 31.33 10.65 -11.90
N ARG A 398 31.25 9.69 -10.96
CA ARG A 398 30.17 9.61 -9.97
C ARG A 398 30.09 10.88 -9.13
N ASP A 399 31.21 11.33 -8.58
CA ASP A 399 31.26 12.48 -7.69
C ASP A 399 31.00 13.79 -8.45
N ALA A 400 31.49 13.92 -9.68
CA ALA A 400 31.16 15.04 -10.56
C ALA A 400 29.67 15.09 -10.90
N ALA A 401 29.05 13.95 -11.21
CA ALA A 401 27.61 13.86 -11.48
C ALA A 401 26.78 14.21 -10.24
N HIS A 402 27.09 13.61 -9.09
CA HIS A 402 26.42 13.89 -7.82
C HIS A 402 26.56 15.37 -7.47
N GLY A 403 27.78 15.90 -7.50
CA GLY A 403 28.02 17.30 -7.23
C GLY A 403 27.22 18.22 -8.13
N LEU A 404 27.24 17.99 -9.44
CA LEU A 404 26.46 18.77 -10.42
C LEU A 404 24.97 18.75 -10.10
N PHE A 405 24.36 17.56 -10.01
CA PHE A 405 22.92 17.44 -9.81
C PHE A 405 22.46 17.79 -8.39
N ALA A 406 23.37 18.10 -7.46
CA ALA A 406 23.07 18.62 -6.13
C ALA A 406 23.41 20.12 -5.99
N SER A 407 23.86 20.79 -7.06
CA SER A 407 24.42 22.16 -6.95
C SER A 407 23.41 23.25 -6.61
N ASP A 408 22.11 22.97 -6.79
CA ASP A 408 20.99 23.83 -6.40
C ASP A 408 20.40 23.46 -5.01
N GLY A 409 21.06 22.56 -4.28
CA GLY A 409 20.64 22.12 -2.95
C GLY A 409 19.56 21.04 -2.93
N VAL A 410 19.07 20.58 -4.08
CA VAL A 410 18.17 19.42 -4.14
C VAL A 410 18.96 18.15 -3.76
N PRO A 411 18.50 17.36 -2.77
CA PRO A 411 19.16 16.12 -2.41
C PRO A 411 19.26 15.13 -3.58
N VAL A 412 20.41 14.44 -3.65
CA VAL A 412 20.67 13.39 -4.65
C VAL A 412 20.96 12.08 -3.92
N THR A 413 20.34 11.00 -4.36
CA THR A 413 20.76 9.64 -3.99
C THR A 413 21.49 9.01 -5.17
N VAL A 414 22.68 8.48 -4.93
CA VAL A 414 23.43 7.69 -5.93
C VAL A 414 23.22 6.22 -5.60
N ILE A 415 22.56 5.48 -6.48
CA ILE A 415 22.30 4.03 -6.34
C ILE A 415 23.26 3.22 -7.20
N ARG A 416 23.43 1.94 -6.84
CA ARG A 416 24.09 0.95 -7.70
C ARG A 416 23.22 0.62 -8.90
N ASP A 417 23.82 -0.01 -9.91
CA ASP A 417 23.15 -0.34 -11.15
C ASP A 417 21.90 -1.22 -10.92
N SER A 418 20.78 -0.86 -11.54
CA SER A 418 19.46 -1.45 -11.28
C SER A 418 18.54 -1.32 -12.48
N ALA A 419 17.89 -2.43 -12.87
CA ALA A 419 16.81 -2.38 -13.85
C ALA A 419 15.66 -1.50 -13.34
N GLY A 420 15.47 -0.31 -13.91
CA GLY A 420 14.34 0.57 -13.55
C GLY A 420 14.47 1.30 -12.21
N PHE A 421 15.68 1.76 -11.84
CA PHE A 421 15.92 2.59 -10.64
C PHE A 421 15.21 2.03 -9.37
N VAL A 422 14.83 2.90 -8.42
CA VAL A 422 14.00 2.55 -7.26
C VAL A 422 12.56 3.03 -7.46
N ALA A 423 12.38 4.33 -7.72
CA ALA A 423 11.04 4.91 -7.88
C ALA A 423 10.29 4.32 -9.09
N GLN A 424 10.98 4.16 -10.22
CA GLN A 424 10.44 3.53 -11.42
C GLN A 424 9.87 2.14 -11.16
N ARG A 425 10.69 1.21 -10.64
CA ARG A 425 10.26 -0.14 -10.22
C ARG A 425 9.04 -0.11 -9.32
N VAL A 426 9.13 0.59 -8.19
CA VAL A 426 8.10 0.55 -7.15
C VAL A 426 6.79 1.12 -7.65
N LEU A 427 6.82 2.29 -8.30
CA LEU A 427 5.62 2.91 -8.87
C LEU A 427 4.97 2.02 -9.93
N CYS A 428 5.76 1.51 -10.87
CA CYS A 428 5.23 0.69 -11.95
C CYS A 428 4.64 -0.63 -11.43
N CYS A 429 5.26 -1.27 -10.43
CA CYS A 429 4.71 -2.46 -9.78
C CYS A 429 3.40 -2.17 -9.04
N ILE A 430 3.29 -1.05 -8.31
CA ILE A 430 2.04 -0.60 -7.67
C ILE A 430 0.92 -0.45 -8.72
N ILE A 431 1.20 0.29 -9.79
CA ILE A 431 0.23 0.55 -10.86
C ILE A 431 -0.19 -0.75 -11.55
N ASN A 432 0.77 -1.65 -11.80
CA ASN A 432 0.53 -2.91 -12.49
C ASN A 432 -0.31 -3.88 -11.66
N ILE A 433 -0.07 -3.96 -10.33
CA ILE A 433 -0.89 -4.77 -9.42
C ILE A 433 -2.32 -4.22 -9.37
N ALA A 434 -2.50 -2.90 -9.24
CA ALA A 434 -3.83 -2.29 -9.26
C ALA A 434 -4.56 -2.53 -10.59
N SER A 435 -3.83 -2.49 -11.71
CA SER A 435 -4.37 -2.82 -13.03
C SER A 435 -4.81 -4.29 -13.11
N ASP A 436 -4.12 -5.20 -12.42
CA ASP A 436 -4.50 -6.61 -12.34
C ASP A 436 -5.76 -6.81 -11.47
N ILE A 437 -5.88 -6.08 -10.36
CA ILE A 437 -7.09 -6.05 -9.52
C ILE A 437 -8.31 -5.60 -10.36
N ALA A 438 -8.13 -4.57 -11.18
CA ALA A 438 -9.15 -4.09 -12.11
C ALA A 438 -9.47 -5.12 -13.21
N GLN A 439 -8.44 -5.74 -13.81
CA GLN A 439 -8.60 -6.79 -14.83
C GLN A 439 -9.42 -7.98 -14.33
N GLN A 440 -9.18 -8.40 -13.09
CA GLN A 440 -9.89 -9.49 -12.44
C GLN A 440 -11.28 -9.09 -11.93
N ARG A 441 -11.62 -7.79 -12.03
CA ARG A 441 -12.87 -7.20 -11.53
C ARG A 441 -13.08 -7.55 -10.06
N ILE A 442 -12.01 -7.46 -9.27
CA ILE A 442 -12.06 -7.64 -7.82
C ILE A 442 -12.82 -6.47 -7.20
N ALA A 443 -12.53 -5.25 -7.67
CA ALA A 443 -13.25 -4.02 -7.35
C ALA A 443 -13.30 -3.11 -8.60
N THR A 444 -14.12 -2.07 -8.56
CA THR A 444 -14.15 -1.06 -9.64
C THR A 444 -12.87 -0.23 -9.60
N PRO A 445 -12.42 0.36 -10.74
CA PRO A 445 -11.25 1.23 -10.74
C PRO A 445 -11.32 2.37 -9.72
N GLY A 446 -12.51 2.97 -9.55
CA GLY A 446 -12.74 4.01 -8.55
C GLY A 446 -12.59 3.52 -7.11
N ASP A 447 -13.14 2.35 -6.78
CA ASP A 447 -13.01 1.75 -5.44
C ASP A 447 -11.56 1.33 -5.15
N ILE A 448 -10.82 0.85 -6.16
CA ILE A 448 -9.39 0.54 -6.02
C ILE A 448 -8.61 1.80 -5.61
N ASP A 449 -8.82 2.89 -6.34
CA ASP A 449 -8.13 4.15 -6.08
C ASP A 449 -8.47 4.73 -4.71
N LEU A 450 -9.74 4.71 -4.35
CA LEU A 450 -10.24 5.19 -3.06
C LEU A 450 -9.70 4.35 -1.90
N ALA A 451 -9.74 3.02 -2.04
CA ALA A 451 -9.28 2.09 -1.02
C ALA A 451 -7.80 2.27 -0.71
N VAL A 452 -6.97 2.33 -1.76
CA VAL A 452 -5.52 2.41 -1.63
C VAL A 452 -5.08 3.77 -1.11
N ASN A 453 -5.70 4.86 -1.59
CA ASN A 453 -5.40 6.21 -1.11
C ASN A 453 -5.68 6.35 0.39
N LEU A 454 -6.87 5.91 0.84
CA LEU A 454 -7.27 6.04 2.25
C LEU A 454 -6.62 5.00 3.16
N GLY A 455 -6.48 3.76 2.68
CA GLY A 455 -5.99 2.62 3.46
C GLY A 455 -4.47 2.57 3.59
N LEU A 456 -3.74 2.92 2.52
CA LEU A 456 -2.27 2.92 2.53
C LEU A 456 -1.66 4.33 2.63
N GLY A 457 -2.47 5.38 2.52
CA GLY A 457 -1.99 6.76 2.54
C GLY A 457 -1.12 7.10 1.34
N TYR A 458 -1.39 6.48 0.18
CA TYR A 458 -0.70 6.79 -1.07
C TYR A 458 -1.04 8.21 -1.53
N PRO A 459 -0.13 8.95 -2.20
CA PRO A 459 -0.39 10.33 -2.61
C PRO A 459 -1.56 10.46 -3.58
N LYS A 460 -1.83 9.39 -4.35
CA LYS A 460 -2.96 9.25 -5.26
C LYS A 460 -3.36 7.78 -5.31
N GLY A 461 -4.59 7.49 -5.71
CA GLY A 461 -4.98 6.12 -6.07
C GLY A 461 -4.07 5.57 -7.18
N PRO A 462 -3.72 4.27 -7.17
CA PRO A 462 -2.69 3.71 -8.02
C PRO A 462 -3.02 3.75 -9.52
N LEU A 463 -4.29 3.65 -9.93
CA LEU A 463 -4.66 3.76 -11.35
C LEU A 463 -4.56 5.22 -11.81
N ALA A 464 -5.10 6.17 -11.04
CA ALA A 464 -4.93 7.58 -11.36
C ALA A 464 -3.46 8.06 -11.23
N LEU A 465 -2.64 7.39 -10.42
CA LEU A 465 -1.19 7.58 -10.38
C LEU A 465 -0.55 7.15 -11.70
N GLY A 466 -0.96 6.00 -12.24
CA GLY A 466 -0.51 5.57 -13.57
C GLY A 466 -0.92 6.51 -14.70
N ASP A 467 -2.12 7.11 -14.63
CA ASP A 467 -2.52 8.18 -15.56
C ASP A 467 -1.66 9.44 -15.41
N ALA A 468 -1.28 9.81 -14.18
CA ALA A 468 -0.44 10.97 -13.94
C ALA A 468 1.01 10.76 -14.39
N VAL A 469 1.53 9.54 -14.27
CA VAL A 469 2.84 9.15 -14.79
C VAL A 469 2.81 9.08 -16.32
N GLY A 470 1.73 8.55 -16.89
CA GLY A 470 1.60 8.24 -18.30
C GLY A 470 1.58 6.72 -18.51
N PRO A 471 0.44 6.11 -18.90
CA PRO A 471 0.32 4.66 -19.03
C PRO A 471 1.34 4.01 -19.97
N GLN A 472 1.75 4.71 -21.04
CA GLN A 472 2.76 4.24 -21.99
C GLN A 472 4.15 4.16 -21.34
N LEU A 473 4.51 5.13 -20.50
CA LEU A 473 5.79 5.15 -19.78
C LEU A 473 5.86 4.01 -18.76
N VAL A 474 4.74 3.74 -18.07
CA VAL A 474 4.63 2.59 -17.15
C VAL A 474 4.78 1.27 -17.91
N LEU A 475 4.08 1.13 -19.05
CA LEU A 475 4.16 -0.06 -19.89
C LEU A 475 5.59 -0.28 -20.43
N GLU A 476 6.23 0.76 -20.94
CA GLU A 476 7.62 0.71 -21.44
C GLU A 476 8.59 0.28 -20.33
N THR A 477 8.49 0.92 -19.15
CA THR A 477 9.34 0.61 -17.99
C THR A 477 9.21 -0.87 -17.60
N LEU A 478 7.99 -1.39 -17.49
CA LEU A 478 7.73 -2.79 -17.13
C LEU A 478 8.26 -3.77 -18.18
N ARG A 479 8.05 -3.48 -19.47
CA ARG A 479 8.55 -4.34 -20.57
C ARG A 479 10.08 -4.38 -20.60
N ASN A 480 10.72 -3.24 -20.38
CA ASN A 480 12.18 -3.17 -20.34
C ASN A 480 12.75 -3.93 -19.12
N MET A 481 12.12 -3.81 -17.95
CA MET A 481 12.52 -4.59 -16.76
C MET A 481 12.28 -6.09 -16.96
N GLU A 482 11.14 -6.50 -17.54
CA GLU A 482 10.86 -7.90 -17.85
C GLU A 482 11.89 -8.46 -18.84
N ALA A 483 12.18 -7.75 -19.93
CA ALA A 483 13.14 -8.18 -20.94
C ALA A 483 14.57 -8.29 -20.39
N LEU A 484 14.98 -7.34 -19.55
CA LEU A 484 16.33 -7.30 -18.98
C LEU A 484 16.53 -8.36 -17.88
N THR A 485 15.54 -8.56 -17.01
CA THR A 485 15.68 -9.46 -15.84
C THR A 485 15.21 -10.88 -16.11
N GLY A 486 14.33 -11.08 -17.10
CA GLY A 486 13.60 -12.34 -17.30
C GLY A 486 12.62 -12.69 -16.16
N ASP A 487 12.41 -11.80 -15.18
CA ASP A 487 11.54 -12.07 -14.04
C ASP A 487 10.08 -11.70 -14.38
N MET A 488 9.22 -12.73 -14.41
CA MET A 488 7.78 -12.59 -14.67
C MET A 488 7.04 -11.74 -13.64
N ARG A 489 7.69 -11.31 -12.55
CA ARG A 489 7.20 -10.24 -11.67
C ARG A 489 6.89 -8.96 -12.46
N TYR A 490 7.69 -8.61 -13.46
CA TYR A 490 7.58 -7.33 -14.15
C TYR A 490 6.65 -7.35 -15.35
N ARG A 491 6.09 -8.51 -15.72
CA ARG A 491 5.18 -8.62 -16.87
C ARG A 491 4.03 -7.61 -16.79
N PRO A 492 3.76 -6.80 -17.82
CA PRO A 492 2.60 -5.92 -17.82
C PRO A 492 1.28 -6.69 -17.71
N SER A 493 0.33 -6.18 -16.94
CA SER A 493 -1.03 -6.74 -16.92
C SER A 493 -1.76 -6.45 -18.24
N PRO A 494 -2.70 -7.31 -18.66
CA PRO A 494 -3.51 -7.05 -19.86
C PRO A 494 -4.30 -5.73 -19.77
N TRP A 495 -4.73 -5.32 -18.57
CA TRP A 495 -5.41 -4.04 -18.36
C TRP A 495 -4.49 -2.87 -18.72
N LEU A 496 -3.31 -2.79 -18.11
CA LEU A 496 -2.33 -1.75 -18.40
C LEU A 496 -1.96 -1.74 -19.89
N TRP A 497 -1.62 -2.92 -20.45
CA TRP A 497 -1.24 -3.04 -21.86
C TRP A 497 -2.30 -2.43 -22.78
N ARG A 498 -3.57 -2.83 -22.61
CA ARG A 498 -4.67 -2.43 -23.49
C ARG A 498 -4.98 -0.94 -23.36
N ARG A 499 -5.04 -0.41 -22.14
CA ARG A 499 -5.35 1.01 -21.93
C ARG A 499 -4.22 1.90 -22.44
N ALA A 500 -2.97 1.56 -22.15
CA ALA A 500 -1.81 2.26 -22.69
C ALA A 500 -1.75 2.19 -24.23
N GLY A 501 -1.99 1.00 -24.82
CA GLY A 501 -1.98 0.84 -26.27
C GLY A 501 -3.10 1.61 -27.00
N LEU A 502 -4.24 1.83 -26.33
CA LEU A 502 -5.39 2.56 -26.88
C LEU A 502 -5.41 4.05 -26.50
N GLY A 503 -4.45 4.53 -25.71
CA GLY A 503 -4.46 5.91 -25.20
C GLY A 503 -5.61 6.20 -24.22
N LEU A 504 -6.11 5.17 -23.53
CA LEU A 504 -7.18 5.28 -22.55
C LEU A 504 -6.61 5.52 -21.14
N SER A 505 -7.41 6.17 -20.29
CA SER A 505 -7.15 6.21 -18.85
C SER A 505 -7.16 4.81 -18.23
N LEU A 506 -6.31 4.56 -17.23
CA LEU A 506 -6.32 3.32 -16.45
C LEU A 506 -7.59 3.16 -15.60
N LEU A 507 -8.36 4.23 -15.40
CA LEU A 507 -9.69 4.20 -14.79
C LEU A 507 -10.80 3.84 -15.77
N ALA A 508 -10.50 3.73 -17.08
CA ALA A 508 -11.52 3.43 -18.09
C ALA A 508 -12.07 2.00 -17.92
N GLU A 509 -13.35 1.95 -17.56
CA GLU A 509 -14.13 0.72 -17.45
C GLU A 509 -14.55 0.19 -18.83
N GLU A 510 -14.64 -1.13 -18.96
CA GLU A 510 -15.25 -1.79 -20.11
C GLU A 510 -16.77 -1.77 -19.94
N GLN A 511 -17.51 -1.40 -21.01
CA GLN A 511 -18.97 -1.43 -21.03
C GLN A 511 -19.53 -2.85 -21.03
#